data_AF-A0A839JPV4-F1
#
_entry.id   AF-A0A839JPV4-F1
#
_cell.length_a   1.000
_cell.length_b   1.000
_cell.length_c   1.000
_cell.angle_alpha   90.00
_cell.angle_beta   90.00
_cell.angle_gamma   90.00
#
_symmetry.space_group_name_H-M   'P 1'
#
loop_
_entity.id
_entity.type
_entity.pdbx_description
1 polymer ?
#
loop_
_entity_poly.entity_id
_entity_poly.type
_entity_poly.pdbx_seq_one_letter_code
_entity_poly.pdbx_strand_id
1 'polypeptide(L)'
;MSKFRDDFSGSFRRARAKVWRRKAGGIRSWISLITFILIIAVLWAARAELIRAFHLMAHVNLLVLLAIIPVQFASYYASTEIFFTYLRARGQAKEITPLASTSVALEFNFVNHVFPSAGVSGASYMVWRLGKIGVPAGQAVMSQLINYLSLGGTFMAMMVLALIWATFENKAANWIVVATTIAVVALVAIVLFGSYLIGSRQRLMHFAHWLTRRTNWLVNKLTFGRKKKVLQIDRVEEFFSDFYDDFQAIKADKGLLKGPILWGFASNILDVLLIAVAFWALGTAVNLPILLISFGASAVGSFLVVTPGGVGAYEAVMIGVLVAGGMSAGMASAGVILARVILVVGTIVCGVFAYHGALKKYGKPDFKDIDIDVSGD
;
A
#
# COMPACT_ATOMS: atom_id res chain seq x y z
N MET A 1 -63.53 4.82 9.25
CA MET A 1 -62.58 3.77 8.78
C MET A 1 -61.98 4.04 7.40
N SER A 2 -62.25 5.17 6.73
CA SER A 2 -61.66 5.52 5.42
C SER A 2 -60.34 6.32 5.53
N LYS A 3 -60.22 7.18 6.55
CA LYS A 3 -59.04 8.06 6.73
C LYS A 3 -57.73 7.32 7.06
N PHE A 4 -57.81 6.14 7.69
CA PHE A 4 -56.64 5.33 8.06
C PHE A 4 -56.08 4.49 6.90
N ARG A 5 -56.91 4.18 5.90
CA ARG A 5 -56.53 3.37 4.73
C ARG A 5 -55.86 4.21 3.64
N ASP A 6 -56.26 5.48 3.52
CA ASP A 6 -55.67 6.42 2.58
C ASP A 6 -54.27 6.90 3.03
N ASP A 7 -54.06 7.08 4.34
CA ASP A 7 -52.74 7.45 4.87
C ASP A 7 -51.71 6.31 4.78
N PHE A 8 -52.14 5.06 4.93
CA PHE A 8 -51.28 3.88 4.79
C PHE A 8 -50.85 3.65 3.34
N SER A 9 -51.76 3.86 2.37
CA SER A 9 -51.44 3.70 0.94
C SER A 9 -50.55 4.85 0.41
N GLY A 10 -50.73 6.06 0.95
CA GLY A 10 -49.89 7.22 0.65
C GLY A 10 -48.49 7.16 1.27
N SER A 11 -48.34 6.57 2.47
CA SER A 11 -47.03 6.37 3.11
C SER A 11 -46.24 5.24 2.45
N PHE A 12 -46.89 4.14 2.03
CA PHE A 12 -46.24 3.05 1.30
C PHE A 12 -45.82 3.44 -0.12
N ARG A 13 -46.61 4.26 -0.84
CA ARG A 13 -46.20 4.81 -2.14
C ARG A 13 -45.04 5.79 -2.01
N ARG A 14 -45.04 6.64 -0.97
CA ARG A 14 -43.91 7.55 -0.68
C ARG A 14 -42.67 6.80 -0.21
N ALA A 15 -42.81 5.72 0.56
CA ALA A 15 -41.70 4.84 0.96
C ALA A 15 -41.14 4.06 -0.24
N ARG A 16 -41.97 3.48 -1.12
CA ARG A 16 -41.51 2.83 -2.36
C ARG A 16 -40.83 3.80 -3.32
N ALA A 17 -41.35 5.02 -3.47
CA ALA A 17 -40.73 6.05 -4.31
C ALA A 17 -39.39 6.57 -3.76
N LYS A 18 -39.24 6.66 -2.42
CA LYS A 18 -37.98 7.04 -1.76
C LYS A 18 -36.94 5.91 -1.76
N VAL A 19 -37.39 4.65 -1.70
CA VAL A 19 -36.53 3.46 -1.80
C VAL A 19 -36.09 3.21 -3.25
N TRP A 20 -36.93 3.49 -4.25
CA TRP A 20 -36.56 3.37 -5.67
C TRP A 20 -35.74 4.54 -6.22
N ARG A 21 -35.91 5.77 -5.69
CA ARG A 21 -35.04 6.92 -6.05
C ARG A 21 -33.67 6.93 -5.34
N ARG A 22 -33.38 5.93 -4.49
CA ARG A 22 -32.02 5.65 -3.98
C ARG A 22 -31.27 4.60 -4.80
N LYS A 23 -31.67 4.35 -6.05
CA LYS A 23 -30.78 3.74 -7.06
C LYS A 23 -29.75 4.78 -7.54
N ALA A 24 -28.80 5.11 -6.67
CA ALA A 24 -27.52 5.72 -7.06
C ALA A 24 -26.67 4.65 -7.80
N GLY A 25 -27.17 4.16 -8.93
CA GLY A 25 -26.57 3.10 -9.75
C GLY A 25 -25.51 3.61 -10.72
N GLY A 26 -25.28 4.92 -10.84
CA GLY A 26 -24.35 5.45 -11.84
C GLY A 26 -22.88 5.51 -11.44
N ILE A 27 -22.54 5.52 -10.14
CA ILE A 27 -21.13 5.62 -9.69
C ILE A 27 -20.75 4.37 -8.88
N ARG A 28 -21.64 3.89 -8.02
CA ARG A 28 -21.41 2.67 -7.23
C ARG A 28 -21.35 1.43 -8.10
N SER A 29 -22.20 1.33 -9.13
CA SER A 29 -22.16 0.22 -10.08
C SER A 29 -20.94 0.31 -10.99
N TRP A 30 -20.49 1.52 -11.35
CA TRP A 30 -19.32 1.72 -12.20
C TRP A 30 -18.01 1.44 -11.47
N ILE A 31 -17.85 1.86 -10.21
CA ILE A 31 -16.67 1.49 -9.42
C ILE A 31 -16.63 -0.02 -9.22
N SER A 32 -17.74 -0.65 -8.83
CA SER A 32 -17.79 -2.12 -8.70
C SER A 32 -17.54 -2.83 -10.03
N LEU A 33 -18.03 -2.30 -11.16
CA LEU A 33 -17.78 -2.83 -12.50
C LEU A 33 -16.31 -2.67 -12.91
N ILE A 34 -15.70 -1.51 -12.67
CA ILE A 34 -14.28 -1.25 -12.94
C ILE A 34 -13.40 -2.14 -12.07
N THR A 35 -13.71 -2.29 -10.78
CA THR A 35 -13.02 -3.23 -9.90
C THR A 35 -13.16 -4.65 -10.41
N PHE A 36 -14.35 -5.06 -10.86
CA PHE A 36 -14.58 -6.40 -11.41
C PHE A 36 -13.82 -6.62 -12.72
N ILE A 37 -13.80 -5.64 -13.63
CA ILE A 37 -13.02 -5.67 -14.87
C ILE A 37 -11.52 -5.74 -14.57
N LEU A 38 -11.03 -4.96 -13.60
CA LEU A 38 -9.63 -4.99 -13.16
C LEU A 38 -9.26 -6.35 -12.59
N ILE A 39 -10.10 -6.93 -11.72
CA ILE A 39 -9.90 -8.29 -11.19
C ILE A 39 -9.84 -9.29 -12.34
N ILE A 40 -10.77 -9.24 -13.31
CA ILE A 40 -10.76 -10.13 -14.47
C ILE A 40 -9.49 -9.93 -15.31
N ALA A 41 -9.06 -8.69 -15.54
CA ALA A 41 -7.85 -8.38 -16.30
C ALA A 41 -6.60 -8.93 -15.61
N VAL A 42 -6.50 -8.78 -14.28
CA VAL A 42 -5.40 -9.35 -13.47
C VAL A 42 -5.43 -10.88 -13.51
N LEU A 43 -6.59 -11.50 -13.32
CA LEU A 43 -6.74 -12.97 -13.39
C LEU A 43 -6.42 -13.50 -14.79
N TRP A 44 -6.80 -12.78 -15.83
CA TRP A 44 -6.49 -13.14 -17.21
C TRP A 44 -4.99 -13.01 -17.49
N ALA A 45 -4.34 -11.95 -17.03
CA ALA A 45 -2.89 -11.78 -17.14
C ALA A 45 -2.14 -12.89 -16.37
N ALA A 46 -2.60 -13.23 -15.17
CA ALA A 46 -2.01 -14.26 -14.32
C ALA A 46 -2.38 -15.70 -14.72
N ARG A 47 -3.26 -15.93 -15.70
CA ARG A 47 -3.82 -17.26 -16.00
C ARG A 47 -2.78 -18.35 -16.23
N ALA A 48 -1.69 -18.03 -16.95
CA ALA A 48 -0.64 -18.99 -17.26
C ALA A 48 0.18 -19.35 -16.01
N GLU A 49 0.39 -18.37 -15.14
CA GLU A 49 1.05 -18.55 -13.84
C GLU A 49 0.18 -19.38 -12.89
N LEU A 50 -1.14 -19.14 -12.88
CA LEU A 50 -2.10 -19.92 -12.09
C LEU A 50 -2.11 -21.40 -12.48
N ILE A 51 -2.13 -21.70 -13.79
CA ILE A 51 -2.11 -23.09 -14.28
C ILE A 51 -0.79 -23.77 -13.87
N ARG A 52 0.35 -23.09 -14.03
CA ARG A 52 1.66 -23.62 -13.61
C ARG A 52 1.71 -23.87 -12.10
N ALA A 53 1.24 -22.92 -11.30
CA ALA A 53 1.18 -23.05 -9.84
C ALA A 53 0.30 -24.24 -9.42
N PHE A 54 -0.83 -24.47 -10.11
CA PHE A 54 -1.71 -25.61 -9.82
C PHE A 54 -1.03 -26.96 -10.07
N HIS A 55 -0.29 -27.10 -11.18
CA HIS A 55 0.51 -28.30 -11.42
C HIS A 55 1.63 -28.49 -10.38
N LEU A 56 2.22 -27.40 -9.90
CA LEU A 56 3.25 -27.43 -8.86
C LEU A 56 2.68 -27.84 -7.51
N MET A 57 1.45 -27.45 -7.16
CA MET A 57 0.81 -27.81 -5.88
C MET A 57 0.73 -29.32 -5.62
N ALA A 58 0.66 -30.15 -6.67
CA ALA A 58 0.66 -31.61 -6.53
C ALA A 58 1.95 -32.17 -5.91
N HIS A 59 3.05 -31.40 -5.91
CA HIS A 59 4.36 -31.81 -5.43
C HIS A 59 4.83 -30.99 -4.21
N VAL A 60 3.95 -30.12 -3.68
CA VAL A 60 4.29 -29.19 -2.60
C VAL A 60 3.98 -29.81 -1.24
N ASN A 61 4.87 -29.60 -0.27
CA ASN A 61 4.60 -29.91 1.12
C ASN A 61 3.57 -28.91 1.69
N LEU A 62 2.31 -29.35 1.79
CA LEU A 62 1.21 -28.52 2.26
C LEU A 62 1.40 -28.02 3.71
N LEU A 63 2.08 -28.77 4.58
CA LEU A 63 2.32 -28.34 5.96
C LEU A 63 3.27 -27.14 6.01
N VAL A 64 4.34 -27.17 5.21
CA VAL A 64 5.26 -26.03 5.08
C VAL A 64 4.53 -24.86 4.43
N LEU A 65 3.70 -25.12 3.41
CA LEU A 65 2.94 -24.09 2.73
C LEU A 65 1.92 -23.40 3.65
N LEU A 66 1.30 -24.13 4.58
CA LEU A 66 0.39 -23.56 5.57
C LEU A 66 1.05 -22.51 6.47
N ALA A 67 2.38 -22.54 6.63
CA ALA A 67 3.11 -21.51 7.37
C ALA A 67 3.03 -20.11 6.71
N ILE A 68 2.68 -20.03 5.41
CA ILE A 68 2.45 -18.74 4.74
C ILE A 68 1.33 -17.96 5.43
N ILE A 69 0.27 -18.63 5.90
CA ILE A 69 -0.88 -17.96 6.52
C ILE A 69 -0.45 -17.15 7.77
N PRO A 70 0.13 -17.76 8.83
CA PRO A 70 0.53 -17.00 10.01
C PRO A 70 1.62 -15.97 9.71
N VAL A 71 2.57 -16.27 8.82
CA VAL A 71 3.64 -15.33 8.43
C VAL A 71 3.04 -14.11 7.70
N GLN A 72 2.01 -14.31 6.88
CA GLN A 72 1.37 -13.24 6.10
C GLN A 72 0.58 -12.30 7.02
N PHE A 73 -0.16 -12.85 7.98
CA PHE A 73 -0.81 -12.05 9.01
C PHE A 73 0.22 -11.28 9.87
N ALA A 74 1.34 -11.92 10.21
CA ALA A 74 2.42 -11.26 10.95
C ALA A 74 3.05 -10.12 10.14
N SER A 75 3.29 -10.31 8.83
CA SER A 75 3.82 -9.26 7.94
C SER A 75 2.88 -8.06 7.86
N TYR A 76 1.57 -8.30 7.66
CA TYR A 76 0.58 -7.21 7.62
C TYR A 76 0.45 -6.48 8.94
N TYR A 77 0.49 -7.22 10.05
CA TYR A 77 0.51 -6.62 11.37
C TYR A 77 1.76 -5.75 11.56
N ALA A 78 2.94 -6.28 11.25
CA ALA A 78 4.21 -5.56 11.38
C ALA A 78 4.24 -4.28 10.53
N SER A 79 3.88 -4.35 9.25
CA SER A 79 3.82 -3.18 8.36
C SER A 79 2.85 -2.11 8.86
N THR A 80 1.74 -2.51 9.48
CA THR A 80 0.73 -1.55 9.96
C THR A 80 1.07 -0.95 11.31
N GLU A 81 1.77 -1.69 12.16
CA GLU A 81 2.30 -1.18 13.43
C GLU A 81 3.40 -0.14 13.25
N ILE A 82 4.00 -0.01 12.06
CA ILE A 82 4.85 1.14 11.70
C ILE A 82 4.05 2.46 11.84
N PHE A 83 2.81 2.49 11.32
CA PHE A 83 1.93 3.66 11.43
C PHE A 83 1.48 3.87 12.88
N PHE A 84 0.90 2.84 13.50
CA PHE A 84 0.28 3.01 14.81
C PHE A 84 1.28 3.21 15.93
N THR A 85 2.47 2.62 15.87
CA THR A 85 3.52 2.88 16.88
C THR A 85 3.95 4.34 16.85
N TYR A 86 4.11 4.91 15.65
CA TYR A 86 4.38 6.33 15.50
C TYR A 86 3.23 7.20 16.01
N LEU A 87 2.00 6.94 15.55
CA LEU A 87 0.83 7.73 15.93
C LEU A 87 0.57 7.69 17.44
N ARG A 88 0.69 6.52 18.09
CA ARG A 88 0.56 6.35 19.54
C ARG A 88 1.61 7.16 20.30
N ALA A 89 2.86 7.17 19.81
CA ALA A 89 3.92 7.98 20.39
C ALA A 89 3.66 9.49 20.25
N ARG A 90 2.93 9.92 19.21
CA ARG A 90 2.45 11.29 19.03
C ARG A 90 1.18 11.64 19.81
N GLY A 91 0.68 10.73 20.65
CA GLY A 91 -0.55 10.96 21.41
C GLY A 91 -1.84 10.59 20.66
N GLN A 92 -1.74 10.17 19.40
CA GLN A 92 -2.87 9.85 18.53
C GLN A 92 -3.19 8.36 18.54
N ALA A 93 -4.41 7.99 18.14
CA ALA A 93 -4.80 6.58 17.92
C ALA A 93 -4.49 5.62 19.10
N LYS A 94 -4.37 6.12 20.34
CA LYS A 94 -4.03 5.34 21.54
C LYS A 94 -5.06 4.26 21.88
N GLU A 95 -6.32 4.52 21.54
CA GLU A 95 -7.45 3.61 21.80
C GLU A 95 -7.50 2.42 20.83
N ILE A 96 -6.66 2.42 19.78
CA ILE A 96 -6.62 1.35 18.80
C ILE A 96 -5.85 0.16 19.37
N THR A 97 -6.60 -0.88 19.74
CA THR A 97 -6.04 -2.16 20.13
C THR A 97 -5.22 -2.79 19.00
N PRO A 98 -4.19 -3.59 19.31
CA PRO A 98 -3.42 -4.33 18.30
C PRO A 98 -4.29 -5.11 17.30
N LEU A 99 -5.39 -5.72 17.77
CA LEU A 99 -6.34 -6.43 16.92
C LEU A 99 -7.07 -5.50 15.92
N ALA A 100 -7.40 -4.28 16.34
CA ALA A 100 -7.99 -3.29 15.47
C ALA A 100 -6.98 -2.76 14.43
N SER A 101 -5.69 -2.66 14.78
CA SER A 101 -4.63 -2.38 13.81
C SER A 101 -4.59 -3.42 12.69
N THR A 102 -4.76 -4.71 13.02
CA THR A 102 -4.77 -5.80 12.03
C THR A 102 -5.90 -5.64 11.00
N SER A 103 -7.09 -5.16 11.40
CA SER A 103 -8.17 -4.86 10.45
C SER A 103 -7.75 -3.78 9.45
N VAL A 104 -7.16 -2.68 9.96
CA VAL A 104 -6.67 -1.58 9.12
C VAL A 104 -5.55 -2.05 8.20
N ALA A 105 -4.71 -2.99 8.67
CA ALA A 105 -3.66 -3.62 7.88
C ALA A 105 -4.21 -4.34 6.66
N LEU A 106 -5.21 -5.19 6.87
CA LEU A 106 -5.86 -5.97 5.82
C LEU A 106 -6.60 -5.05 4.85
N GLU A 107 -7.28 -4.03 5.36
CA GLU A 107 -7.95 -3.00 4.55
C GLU A 107 -6.94 -2.27 3.64
N PHE A 108 -5.81 -1.82 4.18
CA PHE A 108 -4.78 -1.11 3.43
C PHE A 108 -4.11 -1.99 2.37
N ASN A 109 -3.70 -3.20 2.74
CA ASN A 109 -3.07 -4.15 1.81
C ASN A 109 -4.02 -4.55 0.69
N PHE A 110 -5.31 -4.76 1.00
CA PHE A 110 -6.35 -5.00 0.00
C PHE A 110 -6.48 -3.87 -1.01
N VAL A 111 -6.57 -2.62 -0.53
CA VAL A 111 -6.71 -1.46 -1.41
C VAL A 111 -5.50 -1.31 -2.34
N ASN A 112 -4.28 -1.51 -1.83
CA ASN A 112 -3.07 -1.43 -2.64
C ASN A 112 -2.99 -2.51 -3.73
N HIS A 113 -3.52 -3.71 -3.47
CA HIS A 113 -3.50 -4.80 -4.45
C HIS A 113 -4.64 -4.72 -5.47
N VAL A 114 -5.84 -4.32 -5.05
CA VAL A 114 -7.01 -4.24 -5.95
C VAL A 114 -7.01 -2.97 -6.80
N PHE A 115 -6.47 -1.87 -6.27
CA PHE A 115 -6.35 -0.60 -7.00
C PHE A 115 -4.87 -0.24 -7.16
N PRO A 116 -4.12 -0.94 -8.03
CA PRO A 116 -2.70 -0.65 -8.23
C PRO A 116 -2.53 0.70 -8.93
N SER A 117 -2.42 1.78 -8.15
CA SER A 117 -2.24 3.16 -8.63
C SER A 117 -0.88 3.72 -8.18
N ALA A 118 0.16 2.89 -8.22
CA ALA A 118 1.49 3.22 -7.71
C ALA A 118 1.49 3.75 -6.26
N GLY A 119 0.64 3.18 -5.39
CA GLY A 119 0.54 3.52 -3.97
C GLY A 119 -0.38 4.69 -3.63
N VAL A 120 -0.89 5.46 -4.60
CA VAL A 120 -1.76 6.63 -4.35
C VAL A 120 -3.12 6.23 -3.74
N SER A 121 -3.67 5.09 -4.14
CA SER A 121 -4.97 4.56 -3.69
C SER A 121 -4.92 4.14 -2.22
N GLY A 122 -3.94 3.31 -1.84
CA GLY A 122 -3.75 2.92 -0.44
C GLY A 122 -3.36 4.10 0.42
N ALA A 123 -2.54 5.02 -0.11
CA ALA A 123 -2.19 6.25 0.57
C ALA A 123 -3.42 7.07 0.97
N SER A 124 -4.28 7.35 -0.01
CA SER A 124 -5.52 8.11 0.16
C SER A 124 -6.51 7.39 1.07
N TYR A 125 -6.61 6.07 0.95
CA TYR A 125 -7.46 5.26 1.82
C TYR A 125 -7.00 5.34 3.28
N MET A 126 -5.70 5.25 3.53
CA MET A 126 -5.16 5.33 4.88
C MET A 126 -5.40 6.71 5.50
N VAL A 127 -5.21 7.80 4.76
CA VAL A 127 -5.53 9.15 5.23
C VAL A 127 -7.01 9.26 5.62
N TRP A 128 -7.92 8.77 4.76
CA TRP A 128 -9.35 8.73 5.07
C TRP A 128 -9.65 7.87 6.32
N ARG A 129 -9.05 6.68 6.41
CA ARG A 129 -9.31 5.71 7.48
C ARG A 129 -8.81 6.23 8.83
N LEU A 130 -7.64 6.85 8.85
CA LEU A 130 -7.04 7.50 10.01
C LEU A 130 -7.86 8.75 10.41
N GLY A 131 -8.39 9.51 9.45
CA GLY A 131 -9.31 10.61 9.73
C GLY A 131 -10.59 10.15 10.45
N LYS A 132 -11.12 8.96 10.12
CA LYS A 132 -12.28 8.38 10.83
C LYS A 132 -12.02 7.96 12.27
N ILE A 133 -10.76 7.93 12.70
CA ILE A 133 -10.36 7.65 14.09
C ILE A 133 -9.74 8.88 14.76
N GLY A 134 -9.94 10.07 14.18
CA GLY A 134 -9.55 11.36 14.78
C GLY A 134 -8.13 11.85 14.46
N VAL A 135 -7.38 11.17 13.58
CA VAL A 135 -6.03 11.60 13.21
C VAL A 135 -6.08 12.72 12.16
N PRO A 136 -5.43 13.88 12.39
CA PRO A 136 -5.35 14.96 11.41
C PRO A 136 -4.69 14.52 10.10
N ALA A 137 -5.12 15.09 8.97
CA ALA A 137 -4.63 14.67 7.65
C ALA A 137 -3.11 14.87 7.48
N GLY A 138 -2.55 15.96 8.01
CA GLY A 138 -1.11 16.22 7.98
C GLY A 138 -0.30 15.13 8.69
N GLN A 139 -0.76 14.73 9.87
CA GLN A 139 -0.14 13.66 10.67
C GLN A 139 -0.34 12.28 10.03
N ALA A 140 -1.49 12.03 9.40
CA ALA A 140 -1.74 10.80 8.66
C ALA A 140 -0.76 10.66 7.47
N VAL A 141 -0.52 11.74 6.71
CA VAL A 141 0.47 11.74 5.63
C VAL A 141 1.89 11.61 6.17
N MET A 142 2.22 12.26 7.30
CA MET A 142 3.53 12.08 7.94
C MET A 142 3.75 10.62 8.36
N SER A 143 2.77 9.98 8.99
CA SER A 143 2.86 8.57 9.39
C SER A 143 3.14 7.66 8.19
N GLN A 144 2.64 8.04 7.01
CA GLN A 144 2.84 7.31 5.78
C GLN A 144 4.22 7.57 5.16
N LEU A 145 4.72 8.80 5.24
CA LEU A 145 6.11 9.09 4.91
C LEU A 145 7.07 8.27 5.78
N ILE A 146 6.81 8.21 7.09
CA ILE A 146 7.58 7.37 8.02
C ILE A 146 7.47 5.91 7.63
N ASN A 147 6.29 5.42 7.29
CA ASN A 147 6.12 4.06 6.81
C ASN A 147 7.01 3.75 5.60
N TYR A 148 6.99 4.58 4.56
CA TYR A 148 7.81 4.37 3.37
C TYR A 148 9.31 4.51 3.66
N LEU A 149 9.72 5.45 4.51
CA LEU A 149 11.12 5.62 4.90
C LEU A 149 11.62 4.50 5.80
N SER A 150 10.80 3.99 6.71
CA SER A 150 11.12 2.86 7.57
C SER A 150 11.19 1.56 6.78
N LEU A 151 10.18 1.23 5.97
CA LEU A 151 10.20 0.04 5.12
C LEU A 151 11.34 0.11 4.11
N GLY A 152 11.46 1.21 3.36
CA GLY A 152 12.52 1.41 2.39
C GLY A 152 13.90 1.43 3.05
N GLY A 153 14.10 2.20 4.11
CA GLY A 153 15.39 2.29 4.80
C GLY A 153 15.86 0.98 5.40
N THR A 154 14.98 0.24 6.07
CA THR A 154 15.33 -1.06 6.65
C THR A 154 15.56 -2.12 5.57
N PHE A 155 14.75 -2.13 4.51
CA PHE A 155 14.96 -3.01 3.37
C PHE A 155 16.32 -2.77 2.71
N MET A 156 16.69 -1.51 2.55
CA MET A 156 17.97 -1.12 1.94
C MET A 156 19.16 -1.47 2.84
N ALA A 157 19.02 -1.32 4.15
CA ALA A 157 20.02 -1.81 5.10
C ALA A 157 20.20 -3.33 4.98
N MET A 158 19.09 -4.09 4.89
CA MET A 158 19.14 -5.54 4.68
C MET A 158 19.76 -5.90 3.32
N MET A 159 19.47 -5.15 2.25
CA MET A 159 20.10 -5.34 0.93
C MET A 159 21.61 -5.13 0.97
N VAL A 160 22.09 -4.09 1.63
CA VAL A 160 23.54 -3.84 1.77
C VAL A 160 24.21 -4.99 2.52
N LEU A 161 23.61 -5.47 3.62
CA LEU A 161 24.13 -6.63 4.35
C LEU A 161 24.12 -7.91 3.50
N ALA A 162 23.05 -8.14 2.73
CA ALA A 162 22.94 -9.28 1.82
C ALA A 162 23.98 -9.22 0.70
N LEU A 163 24.27 -8.03 0.15
CA LEU A 163 25.33 -7.87 -0.85
C LEU A 163 26.72 -8.13 -0.29
N ILE A 164 27.01 -7.62 0.92
CA ILE A 164 28.29 -7.87 1.59
C ILE A 164 28.46 -9.39 1.76
N TRP A 165 27.43 -10.08 2.24
CA TRP A 165 27.43 -11.53 2.36
C TRP A 165 27.63 -12.22 1.00
N ALA A 166 26.84 -11.86 -0.02
CA ALA A 166 26.92 -12.47 -1.35
C ALA A 166 28.27 -12.24 -2.05
N THR A 167 28.98 -11.15 -1.71
CA THR A 167 30.33 -10.87 -2.18
C THR A 167 31.34 -11.86 -1.60
N PHE A 168 31.23 -12.22 -0.31
CA PHE A 168 32.08 -13.26 0.29
C PHE A 168 31.84 -14.64 -0.34
N GLU A 169 30.64 -14.90 -0.85
CA GLU A 169 30.31 -16.16 -1.53
C GLU A 169 30.70 -16.17 -3.01
N ASN A 170 31.27 -15.09 -3.57
CA ASN A 170 31.51 -14.90 -5.02
C ASN A 170 30.25 -15.08 -5.90
N LYS A 171 29.06 -14.82 -5.34
CA LYS A 171 27.76 -14.98 -6.03
C LYS A 171 27.11 -13.66 -6.42
N ALA A 172 27.73 -12.52 -6.09
CA ALA A 172 27.22 -11.21 -6.44
C ALA A 172 27.55 -10.88 -7.90
N ALA A 173 26.53 -10.79 -8.75
CA ALA A 173 26.71 -10.27 -10.10
C ALA A 173 26.96 -8.75 -10.07
N ASN A 174 27.92 -8.27 -10.87
CA ASN A 174 28.33 -6.87 -10.90
C ASN A 174 27.18 -5.87 -11.11
N TRP A 175 26.18 -6.24 -11.92
CA TRP A 175 25.02 -5.38 -12.20
C TRP A 175 24.11 -5.20 -10.97
N ILE A 176 24.05 -6.18 -10.08
CA ILE A 176 23.23 -6.14 -8.85
C ILE A 176 23.82 -5.12 -7.87
N VAL A 177 25.15 -5.09 -7.76
CA VAL A 177 25.86 -4.11 -6.92
C VAL A 177 25.54 -2.70 -7.40
N VAL A 178 25.58 -2.46 -8.71
CA VAL A 178 25.23 -1.17 -9.32
C VAL A 178 23.77 -0.80 -9.04
N ALA A 179 22.82 -1.71 -9.30
CA ALA A 179 21.39 -1.45 -9.08
C ALA A 179 21.09 -1.10 -7.61
N THR A 180 21.70 -1.83 -6.67
CA THR A 180 21.51 -1.57 -5.24
C THR A 180 22.16 -0.26 -4.82
N THR A 181 23.34 0.07 -5.36
CA THR A 181 24.00 1.35 -5.12
C THR A 181 23.14 2.52 -5.58
N ILE A 182 22.58 2.44 -6.79
CA ILE A 182 21.67 3.45 -7.33
C ILE A 182 20.45 3.62 -6.41
N ALA A 183 19.83 2.52 -5.99
CA ALA A 183 18.68 2.58 -5.12
C ALA A 183 19.02 3.22 -3.76
N VAL A 184 20.20 2.91 -3.18
CA VAL A 184 20.65 3.49 -1.89
C VAL A 184 20.89 4.98 -2.05
N VAL A 185 21.56 5.39 -3.11
CA VAL A 185 21.78 6.82 -3.43
C VAL A 185 20.45 7.54 -3.63
N ALA A 186 19.50 6.94 -4.35
CA ALA A 186 18.18 7.51 -4.56
C ALA A 186 17.41 7.70 -3.24
N LEU A 187 17.42 6.69 -2.35
CA LEU A 187 16.78 6.81 -1.04
C LEU A 187 17.42 7.91 -0.19
N VAL A 188 18.75 7.96 -0.14
CA VAL A 188 19.49 9.01 0.58
C VAL A 188 19.16 10.38 0.01
N ALA A 189 19.12 10.53 -1.32
CA ALA A 189 18.73 11.78 -1.98
C ALA A 189 17.31 12.21 -1.62
N ILE A 190 16.33 11.28 -1.59
CA ILE A 190 14.95 11.56 -1.18
C ILE A 190 14.90 12.04 0.28
N VAL A 191 15.60 11.35 1.19
CA VAL A 191 15.64 11.72 2.62
C VAL A 191 16.27 13.09 2.82
N LEU A 192 17.41 13.36 2.16
CA LEU A 192 18.09 14.65 2.25
C LEU A 192 17.26 15.78 1.66
N PHE A 193 16.66 15.58 0.48
CA PHE A 193 15.80 16.56 -0.16
C PHE A 193 14.55 16.84 0.67
N GLY A 194 13.88 15.80 1.18
CA GLY A 194 12.72 15.93 2.07
C GLY A 194 13.08 16.68 3.35
N SER A 195 14.17 16.30 4.01
CA SER A 195 14.64 16.95 5.23
C SER A 195 15.02 18.42 5.00
N TYR A 196 15.63 18.72 3.85
CA TYR A 196 15.93 20.08 3.43
C TYR A 196 14.63 20.89 3.25
N LEU A 197 13.65 20.36 2.50
CA LEU A 197 12.40 21.05 2.21
C LEU A 197 11.59 21.34 3.48
N ILE A 198 11.46 20.35 4.35
CA ILE A 198 10.62 20.42 5.57
C ILE A 198 11.32 21.17 6.70
N GLY A 199 12.65 21.21 6.72
CA GLY A 199 13.43 21.83 7.80
C GLY A 199 13.25 23.34 7.99
N SER A 200 12.51 24.03 7.11
CA SER A 200 12.13 25.44 7.28
C SER A 200 10.66 25.64 6.99
N ARG A 201 9.93 26.19 7.97
CA ARG A 201 8.51 26.55 7.83
C ARG A 201 8.28 27.42 6.59
N GLN A 202 9.15 28.41 6.36
CA GLN A 202 9.01 29.32 5.21
C GLN A 202 9.15 28.61 3.86
N ARG A 203 10.13 27.70 3.72
CA ARG A 203 10.30 26.90 2.49
C ARG A 203 9.12 25.97 2.26
N LEU A 204 8.63 25.33 3.32
CA LEU A 204 7.48 24.45 3.24
C LEU A 204 6.20 25.21 2.86
N MET A 205 5.95 26.39 3.43
CA MET A 205 4.80 27.23 3.08
C MET A 205 4.90 27.77 1.65
N HIS A 206 6.09 28.19 1.20
CA HIS A 206 6.31 28.57 -0.20
C HIS A 206 6.02 27.41 -1.16
N PHE A 207 6.44 26.20 -0.78
CA PHE A 207 6.14 25.00 -1.56
C PHE A 207 4.63 24.70 -1.58
N ALA A 208 3.94 24.83 -0.44
CA ALA A 208 2.49 24.68 -0.34
C ALA A 208 1.74 25.66 -1.26
N HIS A 209 2.17 26.92 -1.30
CA HIS A 209 1.63 27.95 -2.19
C HIS A 209 1.88 27.63 -3.67
N TRP A 210 3.12 27.25 -4.00
CA TRP A 210 3.49 26.83 -5.36
C TRP A 210 2.64 25.63 -5.81
N LEU A 211 2.50 24.61 -4.96
CA LEU A 211 1.74 23.39 -5.23
C LEU A 211 0.26 23.69 -5.43
N THR A 212 -0.32 24.54 -4.57
CA THR A 212 -1.72 24.97 -4.67
C THR A 212 -1.98 25.70 -5.98
N ARG A 213 -1.12 26.64 -6.36
CA ARG A 213 -1.25 27.39 -7.63
C ARG A 213 -1.09 26.48 -8.84
N ARG A 214 -0.09 25.58 -8.81
CA ARG A 214 0.14 24.63 -9.91
C ARG A 214 -1.02 23.66 -10.08
N THR A 215 -1.55 23.14 -8.97
CA THR A 215 -2.70 22.23 -9.01
C THR A 215 -3.95 22.94 -9.51
N ASN A 216 -4.27 24.13 -8.99
CA ASN A 216 -5.43 24.91 -9.45
C ASN A 216 -5.29 25.31 -10.93
N TRP A 217 -4.09 25.67 -11.40
CA TRP A 217 -3.83 25.92 -12.82
C TRP A 217 -4.07 24.67 -13.68
N LEU A 218 -3.57 23.51 -13.23
CA LEU A 218 -3.65 22.26 -13.97
C LEU A 218 -5.09 21.75 -14.04
N VAL A 219 -5.84 21.84 -12.94
CA VAL A 219 -7.28 21.53 -12.90
C VAL A 219 -8.08 22.50 -13.77
N ASN A 220 -7.79 23.80 -13.70
CA ASN A 220 -8.45 24.79 -14.56
C ASN A 220 -8.23 24.47 -16.04
N LYS A 221 -7.01 24.06 -16.42
CA LYS A 221 -6.68 23.66 -17.78
C LYS A 221 -7.36 22.35 -18.20
N LEU A 222 -7.33 21.32 -17.36
CA LEU A 222 -7.94 20.01 -17.65
C LEU A 222 -9.47 20.04 -17.64
N THR A 223 -10.08 20.92 -16.84
CA THR A 223 -11.53 21.07 -16.77
C THR A 223 -12.06 22.14 -17.74
N PHE A 224 -11.23 22.61 -18.68
CA PHE A 224 -11.56 23.67 -19.65
C PHE A 224 -12.23 24.90 -18.99
N GLY A 225 -11.72 25.35 -17.85
CA GLY A 225 -12.24 26.54 -17.15
C GLY A 225 -13.42 26.29 -16.20
N ARG A 226 -13.96 25.07 -16.12
CA ARG A 226 -15.16 24.77 -15.32
C ARG A 226 -14.92 24.71 -13.81
N LYS A 227 -13.68 24.54 -13.35
CA LYS A 227 -13.31 24.55 -11.92
C LYS A 227 -12.01 25.34 -11.71
N LYS A 228 -12.08 26.42 -10.91
CA LYS A 228 -10.98 27.38 -10.72
C LYS A 228 -10.27 27.31 -9.37
N LYS A 229 -10.94 26.87 -8.30
CA LYS A 229 -10.38 26.75 -6.94
C LYS A 229 -10.78 25.41 -6.31
N VAL A 230 -9.97 24.38 -6.52
CA VAL A 230 -10.21 23.04 -5.93
C VAL A 230 -9.45 22.88 -4.62
N LEU A 231 -8.28 23.52 -4.49
CA LEU A 231 -7.54 23.57 -3.23
C LEU A 231 -7.65 24.96 -2.60
N GLN A 232 -8.14 25.01 -1.37
CA GLN A 232 -8.17 26.21 -0.52
C GLN A 232 -6.82 26.37 0.17
N ILE A 233 -6.23 27.55 0.07
CA ILE A 233 -4.88 27.82 0.59
C ILE A 233 -4.82 27.60 2.11
N ASP A 234 -5.84 28.02 2.86
CA ASP A 234 -5.85 27.96 4.33
C ASP A 234 -5.83 26.50 4.84
N ARG A 235 -6.63 25.62 4.21
CA ARG A 235 -6.64 24.19 4.51
C ARG A 235 -5.32 23.51 4.18
N VAL A 236 -4.68 23.96 3.09
CA VAL A 236 -3.37 23.45 2.69
C VAL A 236 -2.30 23.92 3.67
N GLU A 237 -2.34 25.18 4.11
CA GLU A 237 -1.43 25.71 5.14
C GLU A 237 -1.58 24.97 6.48
N GLU A 238 -2.81 24.74 6.94
CA GLU A 238 -3.10 23.94 8.15
C GLU A 238 -2.49 22.54 8.03
N PHE A 239 -2.73 21.85 6.90
CA PHE A 239 -2.16 20.53 6.61
C PHE A 239 -0.62 20.53 6.65
N PHE A 240 0.03 21.50 5.99
CA PHE A 240 1.49 21.59 5.97
C PHE A 240 2.06 22.06 7.31
N SER A 241 1.29 22.78 8.12
CA SER A 241 1.66 23.15 9.49
C SER A 241 1.70 21.93 10.39
N ASP A 242 0.63 21.12 10.41
CA ASP A 242 0.58 19.85 11.14
C ASP A 242 1.76 18.94 10.75
N PHE A 243 2.02 18.86 9.45
CA PHE A 243 3.12 18.07 8.89
C PHE A 243 4.50 18.59 9.33
N TYR A 244 4.69 19.91 9.38
CA TYR A 244 5.92 20.53 9.87
C TYR A 244 6.15 20.28 11.35
N ASP A 245 5.11 20.42 12.17
CA ASP A 245 5.20 20.25 13.62
C ASP A 245 5.55 18.81 13.98
N ASP A 246 5.00 17.83 13.25
CA ASP A 246 5.39 16.42 13.37
C ASP A 246 6.84 16.17 12.97
N PHE A 247 7.32 16.80 11.90
CA PHE A 247 8.72 16.67 11.47
C PHE A 247 9.69 17.20 12.53
N GLN A 248 9.36 18.35 13.12
CA GLN A 248 10.20 18.94 14.16
C GLN A 248 10.20 18.11 15.44
N ALA A 249 9.08 17.47 15.78
CA ALA A 249 9.05 16.54 16.88
C ALA A 249 9.93 15.30 16.66
N ILE A 250 9.96 14.75 15.45
CA ILE A 250 10.87 13.64 15.09
C ILE A 250 12.32 14.07 15.19
N LYS A 251 12.63 15.31 14.77
CA LYS A 251 13.98 15.86 14.88
C LYS A 251 14.39 16.06 16.34
N ALA A 252 13.47 16.47 17.21
CA ALA A 252 13.69 16.67 18.63
C ALA A 252 13.82 15.34 19.39
N ASP A 253 12.97 14.36 19.08
CA ASP A 253 12.99 13.02 19.68
C ASP A 253 13.10 11.93 18.61
N LYS A 254 14.35 11.54 18.33
CA LYS A 254 14.65 10.41 17.43
C LYS A 254 14.11 9.07 17.94
N GLY A 255 13.75 8.99 19.22
CA GLY A 255 13.10 7.84 19.83
C GLY A 255 11.78 7.48 19.14
N LEU A 256 11.09 8.47 18.57
CA LEU A 256 9.85 8.29 17.81
C LEU A 256 10.01 7.37 16.59
N LEU A 257 11.23 7.25 16.04
CA LEU A 257 11.51 6.38 14.88
C LEU A 257 11.96 4.97 15.27
N LYS A 258 12.33 4.71 16.53
CA LYS A 258 12.81 3.37 16.95
C LYS A 258 11.76 2.28 16.70
N GLY A 259 10.52 2.53 17.13
CA GLY A 259 9.40 1.62 16.91
C GLY A 259 9.15 1.36 15.41
N PRO A 260 8.93 2.40 14.59
CA PRO A 260 8.82 2.28 13.14
C PRO A 260 9.96 1.52 12.46
N ILE A 261 11.21 1.75 12.86
CA ILE A 261 12.39 1.06 12.29
C ILE A 261 12.39 -0.43 12.68
N LEU A 262 12.10 -0.77 13.94
CA LEU A 262 12.03 -2.17 14.39
C LEU A 262 10.93 -2.93 13.66
N TRP A 263 9.75 -2.33 13.54
CA TRP A 263 8.65 -2.90 12.75
C TRP A 263 8.97 -2.98 11.26
N GLY A 264 9.74 -2.02 10.73
CA GLY A 264 10.26 -2.06 9.36
C GLY A 264 11.15 -3.29 9.10
N PHE A 265 12.10 -3.58 9.99
CA PHE A 265 12.90 -4.81 9.90
C PHE A 265 12.03 -6.06 10.02
N ALA A 266 11.11 -6.10 10.99
CA ALA A 266 10.21 -7.24 11.18
C ALA A 266 9.36 -7.49 9.92
N SER A 267 8.77 -6.43 9.34
CA SER A 267 7.98 -6.53 8.12
C SER A 267 8.82 -7.06 6.96
N ASN A 268 9.98 -6.48 6.68
CA ASN A 268 10.84 -6.90 5.57
C ASN A 268 11.36 -8.34 5.74
N ILE A 269 11.71 -8.76 6.97
CA ILE A 269 12.10 -10.15 7.25
C ILE A 269 10.93 -11.09 6.97
N LEU A 270 9.73 -10.76 7.44
CA LEU A 270 8.53 -11.56 7.20
C LEU A 270 8.16 -11.62 5.71
N ASP A 271 8.33 -10.53 4.98
CA ASP A 271 8.08 -10.47 3.54
C ASP A 271 9.03 -11.37 2.75
N VAL A 272 10.33 -11.36 3.08
CA VAL A 272 11.30 -12.29 2.46
C VAL A 272 11.02 -13.73 2.90
N LEU A 273 10.62 -13.94 4.16
CA LEU A 273 10.28 -15.25 4.69
C LEU A 273 9.06 -15.85 4.00
N LEU A 274 8.05 -15.06 3.64
CA LEU A 274 6.89 -15.52 2.87
C LEU A 274 7.31 -16.18 1.55
N ILE A 275 8.28 -15.59 0.88
CA ILE A 275 8.81 -16.14 -0.37
C ILE A 275 9.67 -17.37 -0.06
N ALA A 276 10.52 -17.32 0.97
CA ALA A 276 11.36 -18.45 1.36
C ALA A 276 10.54 -19.70 1.72
N VAL A 277 9.42 -19.54 2.43
CA VAL A 277 8.50 -20.63 2.76
C VAL A 277 7.93 -21.28 1.50
N ALA A 278 7.62 -20.53 0.45
CA ALA A 278 7.17 -21.10 -0.81
C ALA A 278 8.25 -21.96 -1.49
N PHE A 279 9.52 -21.53 -1.46
CA PHE A 279 10.65 -22.35 -1.92
C PHE A 279 10.85 -23.60 -1.06
N TRP A 280 10.77 -23.49 0.26
CA TRP A 280 10.87 -24.64 1.16
C TRP A 280 9.72 -25.62 0.98
N ALA A 281 8.52 -25.13 0.68
CA ALA A 281 7.36 -25.98 0.40
C ALA A 281 7.54 -26.80 -0.89
N LEU A 282 8.31 -26.30 -1.86
CA LEU A 282 8.74 -27.05 -3.05
C LEU A 282 9.93 -27.99 -2.80
N GLY A 283 10.42 -28.08 -1.55
CA GLY A 283 11.60 -28.88 -1.21
C GLY A 283 12.93 -28.26 -1.65
N THR A 284 12.95 -26.95 -1.95
CA THR A 284 14.17 -26.26 -2.39
C THR A 284 14.78 -25.41 -1.29
N ALA A 285 16.07 -25.62 -1.05
CA ALA A 285 16.85 -24.74 -0.19
C ALA A 285 17.18 -23.46 -0.98
N VAL A 286 16.57 -22.34 -0.59
CA VAL A 286 16.87 -21.03 -1.15
C VAL A 286 17.90 -20.30 -0.30
N ASN A 287 18.91 -19.72 -0.95
CA ASN A 287 19.89 -18.85 -0.27
C ASN A 287 19.21 -17.51 0.06
N LEU A 288 19.07 -17.21 1.35
CA LEU A 288 18.34 -16.02 1.84
C LEU A 288 18.97 -14.69 1.38
N PRO A 289 20.31 -14.50 1.41
CA PRO A 289 20.92 -13.31 0.82
C PRO A 289 20.54 -13.08 -0.65
N ILE A 290 20.66 -14.12 -1.49
CA ILE A 290 20.33 -14.02 -2.93
C ILE A 290 18.83 -13.80 -3.12
N LEU A 291 17.98 -14.42 -2.30
CA LEU A 291 16.54 -14.22 -2.35
C LEU A 291 16.16 -12.77 -2.04
N LEU A 292 16.75 -12.19 -1.00
CA LEU A 292 16.53 -10.80 -0.62
C LEU A 292 16.98 -9.85 -1.74
N ILE A 293 18.15 -10.10 -2.32
CA ILE A 293 18.66 -9.34 -3.45
C ILE A 293 17.73 -9.44 -4.67
N SER A 294 17.22 -10.64 -4.95
CA SER A 294 16.28 -10.91 -6.04
C SER A 294 14.96 -10.18 -5.83
N PHE A 295 14.45 -10.18 -4.59
CA PHE A 295 13.27 -9.43 -4.19
C PHE A 295 13.47 -7.92 -4.40
N GLY A 296 14.59 -7.36 -3.97
CA GLY A 296 14.90 -5.94 -4.16
C GLY A 296 15.03 -5.54 -5.63
N ALA A 297 15.76 -6.33 -6.41
CA ALA A 297 15.89 -6.11 -7.85
C ALA A 297 14.53 -6.20 -8.57
N SER A 298 13.69 -7.15 -8.19
CA SER A 298 12.35 -7.31 -8.77
C SER A 298 11.43 -6.13 -8.47
N ALA A 299 11.53 -5.50 -7.29
CA ALA A 299 10.77 -4.29 -6.97
C ALA A 299 11.14 -3.12 -7.89
N VAL A 300 12.43 -2.97 -8.22
CA VAL A 300 12.90 -1.98 -9.21
C VAL A 300 12.40 -2.33 -10.61
N GLY A 301 12.49 -3.60 -11.02
CA GLY A 301 11.99 -4.08 -12.30
C GLY A 301 10.50 -3.80 -12.49
N SER A 302 9.69 -4.06 -11.46
CA SER A 302 8.26 -3.76 -11.46
C SER A 302 7.92 -2.29 -11.59
N PHE A 303 8.74 -1.41 -11.00
CA PHE A 303 8.52 0.03 -11.09
C PHE A 303 8.74 0.57 -12.51
N LEU A 304 9.68 -0.03 -13.26
CA LEU A 304 10.00 0.40 -14.63
C LEU A 304 8.97 -0.07 -15.67
N VAL A 305 8.16 -1.08 -15.35
CA VAL A 305 7.22 -1.68 -16.30
C VAL A 305 5.79 -1.22 -16.01
N VAL A 306 5.10 -0.74 -17.05
CA VAL A 306 3.72 -0.25 -16.98
C VAL A 306 2.72 -1.42 -17.09
N THR A 307 2.88 -2.45 -16.27
CA THR A 307 1.88 -3.51 -16.09
C THR A 307 1.20 -3.36 -14.73
N PRO A 308 -0.11 -3.63 -14.60
CA PRO A 308 -0.77 -3.60 -13.30
C PRO A 308 -0.06 -4.54 -12.31
N GLY A 309 0.46 -3.98 -11.21
CA GLY A 309 1.19 -4.75 -10.18
C GLY A 309 2.58 -5.29 -10.60
N GLY A 310 3.12 -4.85 -11.74
CA GLY A 310 4.43 -5.30 -12.24
C GLY A 310 4.45 -6.75 -12.72
N VAL A 311 3.28 -7.34 -13.00
CA VAL A 311 3.13 -8.74 -13.45
C VAL A 311 3.99 -8.98 -14.70
N GLY A 312 4.74 -10.08 -14.69
CA GLY A 312 5.70 -10.49 -15.71
C GLY A 312 7.09 -9.91 -15.51
N ALA A 313 7.21 -8.63 -15.13
CA ALA A 313 8.49 -7.98 -14.89
C ALA A 313 9.09 -8.37 -13.54
N TYR A 314 8.26 -8.38 -12.50
CA TYR A 314 8.64 -8.82 -11.16
C TYR A 314 9.23 -10.23 -11.19
N GLU A 315 8.47 -11.16 -11.77
CA GLU A 315 8.80 -12.58 -11.80
C GLU A 315 10.06 -12.82 -12.64
N ALA A 316 10.17 -12.20 -13.82
CA ALA A 316 11.33 -12.36 -14.70
C ALA A 316 12.63 -11.85 -14.05
N VAL A 317 12.59 -10.67 -13.42
CA VAL A 317 13.78 -10.12 -12.74
C VAL A 317 14.16 -10.98 -11.55
N MET A 318 13.18 -11.41 -10.74
CA MET A 318 13.45 -12.25 -9.58
C MET A 318 14.06 -13.60 -9.99
N ILE A 319 13.48 -14.27 -11.00
CA ILE A 319 14.01 -15.53 -11.54
C ILE A 319 15.41 -15.32 -12.10
N GLY A 320 15.64 -14.26 -12.87
CA GLY A 320 16.94 -13.97 -13.46
C GLY A 320 18.05 -13.81 -12.41
N VAL A 321 17.76 -13.12 -11.30
CA VAL A 321 18.72 -12.95 -10.20
C VAL A 321 18.97 -14.26 -9.47
N LEU A 322 17.92 -15.03 -9.17
CA LEU A 322 18.07 -16.34 -8.52
C LEU A 322 18.91 -17.30 -9.37
N VAL A 323 18.71 -17.30 -10.69
CA VAL A 323 19.49 -18.10 -11.63
C VAL A 323 20.93 -17.63 -11.70
N ALA A 324 21.17 -16.32 -11.77
CA ALA A 324 22.52 -15.76 -11.70
C ALA A 324 23.21 -16.09 -10.37
N GLY A 325 22.46 -16.23 -9.29
CA GLY A 325 22.91 -16.69 -7.97
C GLY A 325 23.15 -18.20 -7.86
N GLY A 326 22.98 -18.97 -8.95
CA GLY A 326 23.29 -20.39 -9.02
C GLY A 326 22.08 -21.33 -8.87
N MET A 327 20.85 -20.81 -8.82
CA MET A 327 19.64 -21.65 -8.82
C MET A 327 19.32 -22.14 -10.23
N SER A 328 18.78 -23.35 -10.37
CA SER A 328 18.28 -23.80 -11.68
C SER A 328 17.03 -22.99 -12.10
N ALA A 329 16.92 -22.67 -13.39
CA ALA A 329 15.82 -21.86 -13.92
C ALA A 329 14.44 -22.49 -13.65
N GLY A 330 14.35 -23.82 -13.67
CA GLY A 330 13.12 -24.54 -13.34
C GLY A 330 12.68 -24.32 -11.89
N MET A 331 13.60 -24.45 -10.92
CA MET A 331 13.27 -24.26 -9.51
C MET A 331 13.02 -22.79 -9.17
N ALA A 332 13.80 -21.86 -9.74
CA ALA A 332 13.58 -20.43 -9.59
C ALA A 332 12.20 -20.01 -10.12
N SER A 333 11.83 -20.47 -11.33
CA SER A 333 10.52 -20.17 -11.90
C SER A 333 9.39 -20.77 -11.08
N ALA A 334 9.51 -22.04 -10.67
CA ALA A 334 8.49 -22.70 -9.86
C ALA A 334 8.25 -21.99 -8.53
N GLY A 335 9.33 -21.67 -7.79
CA GLY A 335 9.23 -21.00 -6.49
C GLY A 335 8.69 -19.59 -6.57
N VAL A 336 9.17 -18.78 -7.53
CA VAL A 336 8.68 -17.39 -7.69
C VAL A 336 7.20 -17.36 -8.07
N ILE A 337 6.79 -18.18 -9.04
CA ILE A 337 5.39 -18.23 -9.50
C ILE A 337 4.48 -18.72 -8.36
N LEU A 338 4.87 -19.79 -7.66
CA LEU A 338 4.08 -20.34 -6.55
C LEU A 338 3.93 -19.30 -5.43
N ALA A 339 5.03 -18.67 -5.01
CA ALA A 339 5.01 -17.63 -3.98
C ALA A 339 4.06 -16.50 -4.37
N ARG A 340 4.18 -15.98 -5.60
CA ARG A 340 3.40 -14.83 -6.05
C ARG A 340 1.92 -15.14 -6.14
N VAL A 341 1.55 -16.27 -6.73
CA VAL A 341 0.16 -16.69 -6.83
C VAL A 341 -0.47 -16.80 -5.44
N ILE A 342 0.20 -17.48 -4.51
CA ILE A 342 -0.36 -17.70 -3.16
C ILE A 342 -0.45 -16.38 -2.39
N LEU A 343 0.57 -15.55 -2.44
CA LEU A 343 0.58 -14.28 -1.70
C LEU A 343 -0.47 -13.32 -2.25
N VAL A 344 -0.54 -13.14 -3.57
CA VAL A 344 -1.54 -12.24 -4.19
C VAL A 344 -2.95 -12.75 -3.94
N VAL A 345 -3.23 -14.04 -4.17
CA VAL A 345 -4.56 -14.61 -3.94
C VAL A 345 -4.93 -14.57 -2.45
N GLY A 346 -4.00 -14.92 -1.56
CA GLY A 346 -4.20 -14.84 -0.11
C GLY A 346 -4.52 -13.41 0.34
N THR A 347 -3.81 -12.43 -0.19
CA THR A 347 -4.04 -10.99 0.10
C THR A 347 -5.45 -10.58 -0.30
N ILE A 348 -5.86 -10.95 -1.52
CA ILE A 348 -7.17 -10.58 -2.07
C ILE A 348 -8.27 -11.25 -1.26
N VAL A 349 -8.20 -12.56 -1.02
CA VAL A 349 -9.23 -13.32 -0.30
C VAL A 349 -9.40 -12.79 1.12
N CYS A 350 -8.31 -12.67 1.89
CA CYS A 350 -8.38 -12.17 3.26
C CYS A 350 -8.79 -10.69 3.31
N GLY A 351 -8.30 -9.89 2.37
CA GLY A 351 -8.57 -8.46 2.25
C GLY A 351 -10.03 -8.12 1.97
N VAL A 352 -10.72 -8.92 1.12
CA VAL A 352 -12.14 -8.71 0.79
C VAL A 352 -13.02 -8.76 2.05
N PHE A 353 -12.76 -9.70 2.96
CA PHE A 353 -13.55 -9.85 4.20
C PHE A 353 -13.36 -8.67 5.14
N ALA A 354 -12.11 -8.24 5.37
CA ALA A 354 -11.80 -7.10 6.21
C ALA A 354 -12.37 -5.78 5.62
N TYR A 355 -12.17 -5.57 4.32
CA TYR A 355 -12.65 -4.37 3.62
C TYR A 355 -14.18 -4.25 3.64
N HIS A 356 -14.90 -5.34 3.40
CA HIS A 356 -16.37 -5.33 3.50
C HIS A 356 -16.85 -5.05 4.93
N GLY A 357 -16.16 -5.58 5.95
CA GLY A 357 -16.43 -5.27 7.35
C GLY A 357 -16.26 -3.78 7.66
N ALA A 358 -15.15 -3.19 7.20
CA ALA A 358 -14.88 -1.77 7.36
C ALA A 358 -15.91 -0.88 6.66
N LEU A 359 -16.27 -1.22 5.42
CA LEU A 359 -17.29 -0.51 4.66
C LEU A 359 -18.68 -0.58 5.31
N LYS A 360 -19.02 -1.71 5.94
CA LYS A 360 -20.29 -1.88 6.65
C LYS A 360 -20.32 -1.10 7.97
N LYS A 361 -19.18 -0.99 8.65
CA LYS A 361 -19.06 -0.31 9.95
C LYS A 361 -18.89 1.21 9.84
N TYR A 362 -18.07 1.67 8.90
CA TYR A 362 -17.69 3.09 8.77
C TYR A 362 -18.32 3.77 7.54
N GLY A 363 -19.06 3.03 6.72
CA GLY A 363 -19.57 3.51 5.44
C GLY A 363 -18.52 3.48 4.33
N LYS A 364 -18.96 3.72 3.08
CA LYS A 364 -18.03 3.93 1.96
C LYS A 364 -17.31 5.26 2.14
N PRO A 365 -16.06 5.40 1.64
CA PRO A 365 -15.47 6.71 1.45
C PRO A 365 -16.41 7.53 0.57
N ASP A 366 -17.19 8.41 1.19
CA ASP A 366 -17.96 9.39 0.44
C ASP A 366 -17.05 10.58 0.24
N PHE A 367 -16.42 10.63 -0.94
CA PHE A 367 -15.68 11.82 -1.35
C PHE A 367 -16.61 13.03 -1.56
N LYS A 368 -17.93 12.89 -1.34
CA LYS A 368 -18.91 13.98 -1.28
C LYS A 368 -19.07 14.62 0.10
N ASP A 369 -18.51 14.08 1.18
CA ASP A 369 -18.33 14.89 2.40
C ASP A 369 -17.09 15.79 2.31
N ILE A 370 -16.38 15.73 1.17
CA ILE A 370 -15.59 16.83 0.60
C ILE A 370 -16.43 17.52 -0.50
N ASP A 371 -17.74 17.67 -0.29
CA ASP A 371 -18.53 18.67 -0.99
C ASP A 371 -18.01 20.01 -0.48
N ILE A 372 -17.04 20.53 -1.23
CA ILE A 372 -16.83 21.96 -1.35
C ILE A 372 -18.19 22.47 -1.83
N ASP A 373 -18.96 23.04 -0.90
CA ASP A 373 -20.23 23.68 -1.18
C ASP A 373 -19.98 24.73 -2.28
N VAL A 374 -20.36 24.37 -3.50
CA VAL A 374 -20.44 25.31 -4.62
C VAL A 374 -21.87 25.87 -4.61
N SER A 375 -22.23 26.49 -3.50
CA SER A 375 -23.35 27.42 -3.42
C SER A 375 -23.05 28.45 -2.33
N GLY A 376 -22.75 29.66 -2.77
CA GLY A 376 -22.37 30.78 -1.91
C GLY A 376 -21.59 31.82 -2.70
N ASP A 377 -22.33 32.47 -3.61
CA ASP A 377 -22.11 33.76 -4.31
C ASP A 377 -20.73 34.09 -4.90
#